data_AF-A0A494ZAJ8-F1
#
_entry.id   AF-A0A494ZAJ8-F1
#
_cell.length_a   1.000
_cell.length_b   1.000
_cell.length_c   1.000
_cell.angle_alpha   90.00
_cell.angle_beta   90.00
_cell.angle_gamma   90.00
#
_symmetry.space_group_name_H-M   'P 1'
#
loop_
_entity.id
_entity.type
_entity.pdbx_description
1 polymer ?
#
loop_
_entity_poly.entity_id
_entity_poly.type
_entity_poly.pdbx_seq_one_letter_code
_entity_poly.pdbx_strand_id
1 'polypeptide(L)'
;MPAAIIVLVLAIISAIFLSRGKTNKRKFLIWGIATIIIIAPLLSWVAGILFGISVGDGFAGMTIMIYGFVFLEVVGFSILYFGIFNREKLKDM
;
A
#
# COMPACT_ATOMS: atom_id res chain seq x y z
N MET A 1 -4.37 -13.36 11.90
CA MET A 1 -3.62 -12.09 11.97
C MET A 1 -2.12 -12.26 11.63
N PRO A 2 -1.37 -13.22 12.20
CA PRO A 2 0.08 -13.35 11.94
C PRO A 2 0.42 -13.55 10.46
N ALA A 3 -0.35 -14.40 9.76
CA ALA A 3 -0.19 -14.62 8.32
C ALA A 3 -0.33 -13.34 7.49
N ALA A 4 -1.30 -12.47 7.81
CA ALA A 4 -1.49 -11.20 7.09
C ALA A 4 -0.29 -10.26 7.27
N ILE A 5 0.27 -10.21 8.48
CA ILE A 5 1.47 -9.42 8.77
C ILE A 5 2.67 -9.97 8.00
N ILE A 6 2.83 -11.30 7.96
CA ILE A 6 3.90 -11.95 7.18
C ILE A 6 3.77 -11.61 5.70
N VAL A 7 2.57 -11.75 5.12
CA VAL A 7 2.33 -11.41 3.70
C VAL A 7 2.60 -9.93 3.43
N LEU A 8 2.18 -9.03 4.33
CA LEU A 8 2.44 -7.60 4.21
C LEU A 8 3.94 -7.29 4.22
N VAL A 9 4.70 -7.88 5.14
CA VAL A 9 6.16 -7.72 5.23
C VAL A 9 6.84 -8.27 3.97
N LEU A 10 6.46 -9.45 3.51
CA LEU A 10 7.00 -10.04 2.29
C LEU A 10 6.72 -9.16 1.08
N ALA A 11 5.51 -8.63 0.94
CA ALA A 11 5.15 -7.74 -0.15
C ALA A 11 5.98 -6.44 -0.14
N ILE A 12 6.22 -5.85 1.03
CA ILE A 12 7.08 -4.67 1.19
C ILE A 12 8.53 -5.00 0.79
N ILE A 13 9.06 -6.14 1.26
CA ILE A 13 10.42 -6.59 0.89
C ILE A 13 10.53 -6.82 -0.62
N SER A 14 9.54 -7.47 -1.23
CA SER A 14 9.48 -7.66 -2.69
C SER A 14 9.40 -6.34 -3.44
N ALA A 15 8.58 -5.39 -3.00
CA ALA A 15 8.48 -4.06 -3.61
C ALA A 15 9.80 -3.28 -3.52
N ILE A 16 10.51 -3.37 -2.39
CA ILE A 16 11.85 -2.78 -2.23
C ILE A 16 12.82 -3.43 -3.21
N PHE A 17 12.86 -4.76 -3.28
CA PHE A 17 13.78 -5.48 -4.18
C PHE A 17 13.52 -5.14 -5.64
N LEU A 18 12.25 -5.15 -6.06
CA LEU A 18 11.83 -4.79 -7.43
C LEU A 18 12.15 -3.33 -7.78
N SER A 19 12.17 -2.44 -6.78
CA SER A 19 12.46 -1.01 -6.95
C SER A 19 13.95 -0.67 -7.09
N ARG A 20 14.85 -1.57 -6.68
CA ARG A 20 16.30 -1.32 -6.72
C ARG A 20 16.81 -1.17 -8.15
N GLY A 21 17.62 -0.14 -8.39
CA GLY A 21 18.19 0.16 -9.70
C GLY A 21 17.16 0.57 -10.77
N LYS A 22 15.89 0.79 -10.39
CA LYS A 22 14.85 1.25 -11.32
C LYS A 22 14.73 2.76 -11.32
N THR A 23 14.24 3.28 -12.43
CA THR A 23 13.92 4.70 -12.58
C THR A 23 12.77 5.11 -11.66
N ASN A 24 12.62 6.41 -11.42
CA ASN A 24 11.56 6.92 -10.54
C ASN A 24 10.16 6.52 -11.04
N LYS A 25 9.92 6.56 -12.36
CA LYS A 25 8.65 6.12 -12.95
C LYS A 25 8.31 4.68 -12.56
N ARG A 26 9.28 3.77 -12.70
CA ARG A 26 9.07 2.35 -12.41
C ARG A 26 8.93 2.09 -10.91
N LYS A 27 9.61 2.85 -10.06
CA LYS A 27 9.39 2.82 -8.61
C LYS A 27 7.95 3.22 -8.26
N PHE A 28 7.43 4.31 -8.82
CA PHE A 28 6.04 4.71 -8.62
C PHE A 28 5.05 3.63 -9.08
N LEU A 29 5.27 2.99 -10.23
CA LEU A 29 4.42 1.87 -10.65
C LEU A 29 4.44 0.71 -9.65
N ILE A 30 5.63 0.28 -9.21
CA ILE A 30 5.79 -0.85 -8.26
C ILE A 30 5.09 -0.53 -6.94
N TRP A 31 5.34 0.65 -6.36
CA TRP A 31 4.76 1.04 -5.09
C TRP A 31 3.26 1.32 -5.18
N GLY A 32 2.77 1.88 -6.29
CA GLY A 32 1.35 2.08 -6.51
C GLY A 32 0.59 0.75 -6.56
N ILE A 33 1.07 -0.19 -7.36
CA ILE A 33 0.49 -1.54 -7.48
C ILE A 33 0.55 -2.28 -6.14
N ALA A 34 1.72 -2.28 -5.48
CA ALA A 34 1.87 -2.93 -4.17
C ALA A 34 0.91 -2.32 -3.13
N THR A 35 0.71 -0.99 -3.19
CA THR A 35 -0.20 -0.31 -2.27
C THR A 35 -1.65 -0.73 -2.49
N ILE A 36 -2.13 -0.69 -3.73
CA ILE A 36 -3.52 -1.05 -4.08
C ILE A 36 -3.80 -2.53 -3.77
N ILE A 37 -2.96 -3.43 -4.27
CA ILE A 37 -3.29 -4.87 -4.26
C ILE A 37 -3.03 -5.50 -2.89
N ILE A 38 -2.03 -5.02 -2.15
CA ILE A 38 -1.54 -5.73 -0.95
C ILE A 38 -1.58 -4.85 0.30
N ILE A 39 -0.96 -3.67 0.27
CA ILE A 39 -0.80 -2.87 1.50
C ILE A 39 -2.16 -2.34 1.98
N ALA A 40 -2.96 -1.75 1.09
CA ALA A 40 -4.27 -1.21 1.43
C ALA A 40 -5.19 -2.26 2.09
N PRO A 41 -5.46 -3.43 1.49
CA PRO A 41 -6.35 -4.42 2.11
C PRO A 41 -5.76 -5.01 3.41
N LEU A 42 -4.46 -5.33 3.45
CA LEU A 42 -3.89 -6.00 4.62
C LEU A 42 -3.66 -5.04 5.79
N LEU A 43 -3.15 -3.84 5.54
CA LEU A 43 -2.85 -2.87 6.60
C LEU A 43 -4.14 -2.34 7.23
N SER A 44 -5.14 -2.01 6.41
CA SER A 44 -6.44 -1.55 6.91
C SER A 44 -7.14 -2.62 7.73
N TRP A 45 -7.10 -3.89 7.28
CA TRP A 45 -7.66 -5.02 8.03
C TRP A 45 -6.95 -5.25 9.36
N VAL A 46 -5.62 -5.29 9.36
CA VAL A 46 -4.83 -5.45 10.61
C VAL A 46 -5.13 -4.31 11.58
N ALA A 47 -5.14 -3.05 11.11
CA ALA A 47 -5.44 -1.89 11.94
C ALA A 47 -6.87 -1.96 12.52
N GLY A 48 -7.86 -2.30 11.69
CA GLY A 48 -9.25 -2.42 12.12
C GLY A 48 -9.47 -3.50 13.18
N ILE A 49 -8.87 -4.68 13.00
CA ILE A 49 -8.98 -5.76 14.00
C ILE A 49 -8.28 -5.38 15.30
N LEU A 50 -7.06 -4.83 15.24
CA LEU A 50 -6.34 -4.42 16.45
C LEU A 50 -7.10 -3.36 17.23
N PHE A 51 -7.66 -2.36 16.54
CA PHE A 51 -8.44 -1.30 17.16
C PHE A 51 -9.77 -1.82 17.73
N GLY A 52 -10.48 -2.68 16.99
CA GLY A 52 -11.71 -3.30 17.46
C GLY A 52 -11.50 -4.12 18.74
N ILE A 53 -10.38 -4.86 18.81
CA ILE A 53 -10.00 -5.60 20.03
C ILE A 53 -9.68 -4.63 21.18
N SER A 54 -8.94 -3.55 20.92
CA SER A 54 -8.53 -2.62 21.98
C SER A 54 -9.70 -1.87 22.61
N VAL A 55 -10.74 -1.57 21.81
CA VAL A 55 -11.95 -0.87 22.27
C VAL A 55 -13.03 -1.87 22.72
N GLY A 56 -12.97 -3.12 22.28
CA GLY A 56 -14.01 -4.13 22.53
C GLY A 56 -15.26 -3.94 21.67
N ASP A 57 -15.17 -3.18 20.57
CA ASP A 57 -16.28 -2.90 19.66
C ASP A 57 -15.88 -3.18 18.20
N GLY A 58 -16.57 -4.14 17.59
CA GLY A 58 -16.37 -4.54 16.20
C GLY A 58 -16.75 -3.45 15.19
N PHE A 59 -17.70 -2.56 15.51
CA PHE A 59 -18.08 -1.45 14.63
C PHE A 59 -17.01 -0.37 14.60
N ALA A 60 -16.38 -0.07 15.74
CA ALA A 60 -15.23 0.80 15.80
C ALA A 60 -14.06 0.25 14.95
N GLY A 61 -13.78 -1.05 15.06
CA GLY A 61 -12.78 -1.72 14.23
C GLY A 61 -13.11 -1.69 12.73
N MET A 62 -14.37 -1.95 12.37
CA MET A 62 -14.84 -1.88 10.97
C MET A 62 -14.70 -0.47 10.40
N THR A 63 -14.99 0.55 11.20
CA THR A 63 -14.83 1.96 10.83
C THR A 63 -13.39 2.27 10.45
N ILE A 64 -12.42 1.87 11.28
CA ILE A 64 -10.99 2.03 10.99
C ILE A 64 -10.59 1.28 9.71
N MET A 65 -11.10 0.07 9.52
CA MET A 65 -10.80 -0.72 8.33
C MET A 65 -11.30 -0.04 7.05
N ILE A 66 -12.56 0.40 7.01
CA ILE A 66 -13.16 0.97 5.80
C ILE A 66 -12.49 2.30 5.43
N TYR A 67 -12.40 3.23 6.39
CA TYR A 67 -11.78 4.53 6.11
C TYR A 67 -10.28 4.40 5.81
N GLY A 68 -9.59 3.50 6.53
CA GLY A 68 -8.19 3.20 6.26
C GLY A 68 -7.98 2.59 4.87
N PHE A 69 -8.84 1.66 4.45
CA PHE A 69 -8.79 1.05 3.11
C PHE A 69 -8.99 2.10 2.03
N VAL A 70 -10.07 2.90 2.11
CA VAL A 70 -10.37 3.96 1.13
C VAL A 70 -9.24 4.98 1.04
N PHE A 71 -8.70 5.40 2.19
CA PHE A 71 -7.57 6.34 2.23
C PHE A 71 -6.33 5.75 1.55
N LEU A 72 -5.96 4.51 1.89
CA LEU A 72 -4.78 3.86 1.31
C LEU A 72 -4.96 3.56 -0.18
N GLU A 73 -6.17 3.25 -0.63
CA GLU A 73 -6.49 3.11 -2.05
C GLU A 73 -6.27 4.41 -2.81
N VAL A 74 -6.78 5.55 -2.30
CA VAL A 74 -6.54 6.87 -2.90
C VAL A 74 -5.04 7.18 -2.99
N VAL A 75 -4.28 6.86 -1.94
CA VAL A 75 -2.82 6.98 -1.95
C VAL A 75 -2.20 6.07 -3.02
N GLY A 76 -2.59 4.81 -3.08
CA GLY A 76 -2.10 3.84 -4.06
C GLY A 76 -2.35 4.27 -5.51
N PHE A 77 -3.57 4.70 -5.82
CA PHE A 77 -3.93 5.25 -7.13
C PHE A 77 -3.15 6.52 -7.46
N SER A 78 -2.93 7.40 -6.48
CA SER A 78 -2.13 8.63 -6.68
C SER A 78 -0.67 8.29 -7.03
N ILE A 79 -0.05 7.36 -6.30
CA ILE A 79 1.31 6.88 -6.58
C ILE A 79 1.36 6.24 -7.97
N LEU A 80 0.39 5.38 -8.31
CA LEU A 80 0.30 4.73 -9.61
C LEU A 80 0.14 5.73 -10.74
N TYR A 81 -0.69 6.76 -10.56
CA TYR A 81 -0.90 7.85 -11.51
C TYR A 81 0.43 8.54 -11.85
N PHE A 82 1.24 8.89 -10.84
CA PHE A 82 2.59 9.40 -11.09
C PHE A 82 3.46 8.39 -11.83
N GLY A 83 3.36 7.10 -11.53
CA GLY A 83 4.10 6.06 -12.27
C GLY A 83 3.69 5.95 -13.75
N ILE A 84 2.43 6.19 -14.10
CA ILE A 84 1.93 6.09 -15.48
C ILE A 84 2.31 7.35 -16.25
N PHE A 85 1.99 8.52 -15.69
CA PHE A 85 2.02 9.80 -16.40
C PHE A 85 3.29 10.61 -16.22
N ASN A 86 4.17 10.24 -15.28
CA ASN A 86 5.46 10.92 -15.17
C ASN A 86 6.30 10.58 -16.42
N ARG A 87 6.40 11.58 -17.31
CA ARG A 87 7.34 11.57 -18.42
C ARG A 87 8.72 11.70 -17.78
N GLU A 88 9.51 10.64 -17.82
CA GLU A 88 10.93 10.78 -17.50
C GLU A 88 11.48 11.84 -18.45
N LYS A 89 11.95 12.97 -17.89
CA LYS A 89 12.80 13.87 -18.66
C LYS A 89 13.94 12.98 -19.14
N LEU A 90 14.03 12.78 -20.45
CA LEU A 90 15.24 12.28 -21.09
C LEU A 90 16.33 13.18 -20.53
N LYS A 91 17.12 12.67 -19.58
CA LYS A 91 18.31 13.37 -19.14
C LYS A 91 19.21 13.30 -20.35
N ASP A 92 19.39 14.44 -20.99
CA ASP A 92 20.05 14.62 -22.27
C ASP A 92 21.29 13.71 -22.36
N MET A 93 21.30 12.89 -23.42
CA MET A 93 22.44 12.04 -23.80
C MET A 93 23.69 12.87 -24.05
#